data_AF-A0A7D5HUD7-F1
#
_entry.id   AF-A0A7D5HUD7-F1
#
_cell.length_a   1.000
_cell.length_b   1.000
_cell.length_c   1.000
_cell.angle_alpha   90.00
_cell.angle_beta   90.00
_cell.angle_gamma   90.00
#
_symmetry.space_group_name_H-M   'P 1'
#
loop_
_entity.id
_entity.type
_entity.pdbx_description
1 polymer ?
#
loop_
_entity_poly.entity_id
_entity_poly.type
_entity_poly.pdbx_seq_one_letter_code
_entity_poly.pdbx_strand_id
1 'polypeptide(L)'
;MQPIQIKPRWLTELAQAFNNPIDLLEFLSLNPADFKADIAARKLFALRVPKAFAEKMEKGNPKDPLFLQAMSLQEEFIEQEGFIADPLEEQKSPAPNILHKYHNRLLFMIKNSCAINCRYCFRRHFPYDEVKSGKAVWQESLDYIAQHTELEEVIFSGGDPLMAKDQELSWLLDKLEQIPHIKTLRIHSRLPVVIPNRITFELCERLSESHLNIVLVTHINHTNEIDEIFAEKMRMLTRAGVVLLNQSVMLKEVNDNPQTLKALSDKLFECRILPYYLHLFDKVAGASHFYIEDEKAIEIYRELQKITSGYLVPKLAREIAKEPNKILKG
;
A
#
# COMPACT_ATOMS: atom_id res chain seq x y z
N MET A 1 38.88 14.98 1.21
CA MET A 1 37.71 15.05 2.10
C MET A 1 36.83 13.86 1.79
N GLN A 2 36.59 12.95 2.74
CA GLN A 2 35.52 11.97 2.57
C GLN A 2 34.19 12.74 2.47
N PRO A 3 33.35 12.48 1.46
CA PRO A 3 32.04 13.12 1.40
C PRO A 3 31.25 12.75 2.65
N ILE A 4 30.74 13.75 3.37
CA ILE A 4 29.81 13.54 4.48
C ILE A 4 28.58 12.87 3.87
N GLN A 5 28.37 11.59 4.18
CA GLN A 5 27.22 10.84 3.69
C GLN A 5 25.98 11.30 4.48
N ILE A 6 25.29 12.31 3.95
CA ILE A 6 24.05 12.82 4.54
C ILE A 6 23.00 11.70 4.42
N LYS A 7 22.51 11.22 5.57
CA LYS A 7 21.46 10.19 5.61
C LYS A 7 20.20 10.72 4.90
N PRO A 8 19.62 9.99 3.94
CA PRO A 8 18.37 10.37 3.29
C PRO A 8 17.27 10.71 4.30
N ARG A 9 16.57 11.84 4.10
CA ARG A 9 15.54 12.36 5.01
C ARG A 9 14.48 11.31 5.38
N TRP A 10 14.03 10.53 4.40
CA TRP A 10 13.00 9.51 4.61
C TRP A 10 13.42 8.40 5.58
N LEU A 11 14.73 8.07 5.67
CA LEU A 11 15.23 7.09 6.65
C LEU A 11 15.22 7.65 8.07
N THR A 12 15.27 8.97 8.23
CA THR A 12 15.09 9.63 9.52
C THR A 12 13.60 9.66 9.88
N GLU A 13 12.73 10.03 8.95
CA GLU A 13 11.27 10.02 9.13
C GLU A 13 10.76 8.61 9.47
N LEU A 14 11.30 7.58 8.82
CA LEU A 14 11.01 6.18 9.10
C LEU A 14 11.41 5.76 10.53
N ALA A 15 12.54 6.25 11.02
CA ALA A 15 13.02 5.95 12.38
C ALA A 15 12.20 6.68 13.46
N GLN A 16 11.60 7.82 13.11
CA GLN A 16 10.79 8.65 14.01
C GLN A 16 9.31 8.26 14.04
N ALA A 17 8.92 7.15 13.43
CA ALA A 17 7.56 6.65 13.50
C ALA A 17 7.13 6.37 14.96
N PHE A 18 5.90 6.71 15.28
CA PHE A 18 5.25 6.30 16.52
C PHE A 18 5.06 4.78 16.49
N ASN A 19 5.63 4.08 17.47
CA ASN A 19 5.41 2.63 17.69
C ASN A 19 4.66 2.35 19.00
N ASN A 20 4.52 3.35 19.85
CA ASN A 20 3.72 3.31 21.06
C ASN A 20 2.42 4.09 20.83
N PRO A 21 1.24 3.47 21.01
CA PRO A 21 -0.03 4.17 20.80
C PRO A 21 -0.22 5.37 21.74
N ILE A 22 0.36 5.34 22.95
CA ILE A 22 0.28 6.47 23.90
C ILE A 22 0.92 7.73 23.29
N ASP A 23 2.13 7.61 22.75
CA ASP A 23 2.84 8.74 22.14
C ASP A 23 2.06 9.32 20.94
N LEU A 24 1.38 8.47 20.16
CA LEU A 24 0.52 8.91 19.06
C LEU A 24 -0.72 9.67 19.59
N LEU A 25 -1.40 9.13 20.61
CA LEU A 25 -2.58 9.75 21.20
C LEU A 25 -2.26 11.12 21.80
N GLU A 26 -1.17 11.21 22.58
CA GLU A 26 -0.69 12.47 23.14
C GLU A 26 -0.33 13.47 22.05
N PHE A 27 0.37 13.03 21.00
CA PHE A 27 0.65 13.86 19.83
C PHE A 27 -0.63 14.39 19.18
N LEU A 28 -1.70 13.58 19.15
CA LEU A 28 -3.01 13.95 18.60
C LEU A 28 -3.90 14.69 19.58
N SER A 29 -3.43 15.04 20.78
CA SER A 29 -4.26 15.67 21.83
C SER A 29 -5.49 14.82 22.22
N LEU A 30 -5.35 13.50 22.16
CA LEU A 30 -6.30 12.52 22.64
C LEU A 30 -5.80 11.96 23.97
N ASN A 31 -6.67 11.93 24.99
CA ASN A 31 -6.29 11.47 26.33
C ASN A 31 -6.12 9.94 26.36
N PRO A 32 -4.92 9.39 26.59
CA PRO A 32 -4.69 7.93 26.55
C PRO A 32 -5.55 7.12 27.52
N ALA A 33 -6.05 7.74 28.60
CA ALA A 33 -6.93 7.08 29.55
C ALA A 33 -8.26 6.63 28.94
N ASP A 34 -8.71 7.29 27.87
CA ASP A 34 -9.97 6.99 27.16
C ASP A 34 -9.81 5.83 26.15
N PHE A 35 -8.56 5.45 25.84
CA PHE A 35 -8.20 4.46 24.80
C PHE A 35 -7.53 3.20 25.38
N LYS A 36 -7.74 2.89 26.66
CA LYS A 36 -7.04 1.77 27.34
C LYS A 36 -7.20 0.42 26.61
N ALA A 37 -8.41 0.15 26.11
CA ALA A 37 -8.70 -1.07 25.37
C ALA A 37 -8.05 -1.07 23.98
N ASP A 38 -8.07 0.08 23.30
CA ASP A 38 -7.46 0.30 21.98
C ASP A 38 -5.93 0.15 22.02
N ILE A 39 -5.29 0.70 23.06
CA ILE A 39 -3.86 0.56 23.31
C ILE A 39 -3.47 -0.92 23.46
N ALA A 40 -4.32 -1.74 24.08
CA ALA A 40 -4.04 -3.16 24.28
C ALA A 40 -4.08 -3.97 22.96
N ALA A 41 -4.87 -3.53 21.97
CA ALA A 41 -5.02 -4.20 20.67
C ALA A 41 -3.73 -4.22 19.85
N ARG A 42 -2.76 -3.35 20.15
CA ARG A 42 -1.42 -3.36 19.52
C ARG A 42 -0.70 -4.71 19.59
N LYS A 43 -1.07 -5.58 20.55
CA LYS A 43 -0.49 -6.93 20.68
C LYS A 43 -0.91 -7.88 19.55
N LEU A 44 -2.05 -7.63 18.89
CA LEU A 44 -2.54 -8.43 17.77
C LEU A 44 -1.83 -8.06 16.47
N PHE A 45 -1.52 -6.78 16.31
CA PHE A 45 -0.76 -6.26 15.17
C PHE A 45 -0.13 -4.94 15.60
N ALA A 46 1.20 -4.89 15.61
CA ALA A 46 1.96 -3.78 16.18
C ALA A 46 1.54 -2.42 15.57
N LEU A 47 1.47 -1.39 16.39
CA LEU A 47 1.27 -0.03 15.91
C LEU A 47 2.58 0.49 15.31
N ARG A 48 2.49 1.11 14.13
CA ARG A 48 3.59 1.85 13.50
C ARG A 48 3.00 2.93 12.63
N VAL A 49 3.25 4.20 12.96
CA VAL A 49 2.68 5.35 12.25
C VAL A 49 3.77 6.40 12.02
N PRO A 50 4.16 6.70 10.77
CA PRO A 50 5.11 7.77 10.50
C PRO A 50 4.60 9.12 10.97
N LYS A 51 5.49 9.96 11.52
CA LYS A 51 5.11 11.30 12.00
C LYS A 51 4.46 12.15 10.91
N ALA A 52 4.99 12.11 9.68
CA ALA A 52 4.43 12.84 8.54
C ALA A 52 3.00 12.41 8.18
N PHE A 53 2.60 11.16 8.48
CA PHE A 53 1.22 10.71 8.31
C PHE A 53 0.33 11.18 9.48
N ALA A 54 0.83 11.09 10.72
CA ALA A 54 0.10 11.57 11.89
C ALA A 54 -0.13 13.09 11.89
N GLU A 55 0.75 13.87 11.24
CA GLU A 55 0.59 15.31 11.05
C GLU A 55 -0.63 15.69 10.18
N LYS A 56 -1.13 14.74 9.37
CA LYS A 56 -2.32 14.91 8.51
C LYS A 56 -3.63 14.63 9.23
N MET A 57 -3.58 14.04 10.43
CA MET A 57 -4.76 13.71 11.23
C MET A 57 -5.26 14.94 11.98
N GLU A 58 -6.59 15.07 12.08
CA GLU A 58 -7.22 16.10 12.90
C GLU A 58 -6.95 15.87 14.40
N LYS A 59 -6.38 16.88 15.08
CA LYS A 59 -6.10 16.82 16.53
C LYS A 59 -7.41 16.79 17.32
N GLY A 60 -7.46 15.94 18.33
CA GLY A 60 -8.63 15.78 19.22
C GLY A 60 -9.79 15.02 18.59
N ASN A 61 -9.67 14.51 17.36
CA ASN A 61 -10.74 13.80 16.67
C ASN A 61 -10.46 12.28 16.61
N PRO A 62 -11.10 11.44 17.44
CA PRO A 62 -10.95 9.99 17.39
C PRO A 62 -11.67 9.33 16.20
N LYS A 63 -12.45 10.11 15.44
CA LYS A 63 -13.15 9.67 14.22
C LYS A 63 -12.47 10.18 12.95
N ASP A 64 -11.27 10.73 13.05
CA ASP A 64 -10.49 11.12 11.89
C ASP A 64 -10.23 9.88 11.00
N PRO A 65 -10.50 9.95 9.67
CA PRO A 65 -10.42 8.79 8.79
C PRO A 65 -9.00 8.23 8.63
N LEU A 66 -7.95 9.02 8.88
CA LEU A 66 -6.56 8.55 8.86
C LEU A 66 -6.22 7.87 10.20
N PHE A 67 -6.71 8.43 11.31
CA PHE A 67 -6.58 7.82 12.64
C PHE A 67 -7.19 6.41 12.66
N LEU A 68 -8.43 6.25 12.15
CA LEU A 68 -9.09 4.94 12.07
C LEU A 68 -8.24 3.92 11.30
N GLN A 69 -7.56 4.33 10.23
CA GLN A 69 -6.71 3.44 9.43
C GLN A 69 -5.39 3.02 10.11
N ALA A 70 -4.97 3.70 11.18
CA ALA A 70 -3.62 3.61 11.74
C ALA A 70 -3.54 3.24 13.23
N MET A 71 -4.46 3.76 14.05
CA MET A 71 -4.52 3.47 15.48
C MET A 71 -5.07 2.07 15.72
N SER A 72 -4.45 1.29 16.61
CA SER A 72 -5.02 -0.01 17.00
C SER A 72 -6.29 0.19 17.82
N LEU A 73 -7.33 -0.59 17.55
CA LEU A 73 -8.64 -0.44 18.20
C LEU A 73 -9.08 -1.73 18.89
N GLN A 74 -9.88 -1.61 19.95
CA GLN A 74 -10.38 -2.75 20.71
C GLN A 74 -11.22 -3.71 19.84
N GLU A 75 -11.87 -3.20 18.81
CA GLU A 75 -12.67 -3.96 17.85
C GLU A 75 -11.84 -5.01 17.10
N GLU A 76 -10.52 -4.91 17.13
CA GLU A 76 -9.62 -5.92 16.57
C GLU A 76 -9.59 -7.23 17.38
N PHE A 77 -10.03 -7.21 18.63
CA PHE A 77 -10.24 -8.42 19.43
C PHE A 77 -11.49 -9.20 19.02
N ILE A 78 -12.37 -8.60 18.22
CA ILE A 78 -13.62 -9.24 17.82
C ILE A 78 -13.33 -10.31 16.77
N GLU A 79 -13.55 -11.56 17.16
CA GLU A 79 -13.63 -12.67 16.22
C GLU A 79 -15.00 -12.63 15.52
N GLN A 80 -14.99 -12.66 14.20
CA GLN A 80 -16.19 -12.58 13.37
C GLN A 80 -16.21 -13.76 12.40
N GLU A 81 -17.37 -14.41 12.29
CA GLU A 81 -17.56 -15.51 11.35
C GLU A 81 -17.25 -15.08 9.91
N GLY A 82 -16.51 -15.92 9.19
CA GLY A 82 -16.07 -15.64 7.82
C GLY A 82 -14.84 -14.73 7.70
N PHE A 83 -14.28 -14.25 8.82
CA PHE A 83 -13.03 -13.50 8.84
C PHE A 83 -11.87 -14.41 9.26
N ILE A 84 -10.90 -14.62 8.36
CA ILE A 84 -9.82 -15.60 8.54
C ILE A 84 -8.44 -14.96 8.40
N ALA A 85 -7.38 -15.69 8.77
CA ALA A 85 -6.02 -15.17 8.76
C ALA A 85 -5.46 -14.93 7.34
N ASP A 86 -5.80 -15.79 6.38
CA ASP A 86 -5.34 -15.71 4.99
C ASP A 86 -6.54 -15.76 4.01
N PRO A 87 -7.29 -14.65 3.86
CA PRO A 87 -8.49 -14.62 3.03
C PRO A 87 -8.19 -14.83 1.53
N LEU A 88 -6.94 -14.70 1.09
CA LEU A 88 -6.54 -14.75 -0.31
C LEU A 88 -5.65 -15.94 -0.67
N GLU A 89 -5.45 -16.87 0.28
CA GLU A 89 -4.58 -18.05 0.18
C GLU A 89 -3.17 -17.72 -0.38
N GLU A 90 -2.56 -16.65 0.13
CA GLU A 90 -1.29 -16.10 -0.37
C GLU A 90 -0.04 -16.70 0.24
N GLN A 91 -0.16 -17.60 1.22
CA GLN A 91 1.02 -18.11 1.93
C GLN A 91 1.80 -19.20 1.17
N LYS A 92 1.32 -19.66 0.00
CA LYS A 92 2.01 -20.66 -0.82
C LYS A 92 2.81 -20.00 -1.93
N SER A 93 4.12 -20.26 -1.94
CA SER A 93 5.10 -19.62 -2.81
C SER A 93 5.77 -20.67 -3.73
N PRO A 94 5.70 -20.57 -5.07
CA PRO A 94 6.37 -21.51 -5.98
C PRO A 94 7.90 -21.34 -6.03
N ALA A 95 8.40 -20.19 -5.61
CA ALA A 95 9.82 -19.87 -5.48
C ALA A 95 10.00 -18.88 -4.32
N PRO A 96 11.22 -18.66 -3.77
CA PRO A 96 11.44 -17.69 -2.72
C PRO A 96 10.91 -16.31 -3.12
N ASN A 97 10.15 -15.68 -2.22
CA ASN A 97 9.60 -14.33 -2.40
C ASN A 97 8.66 -14.13 -3.60
N ILE A 98 8.14 -15.19 -4.23
CA ILE A 98 7.29 -15.09 -5.43
C ILE A 98 5.86 -15.51 -5.11
N LEU A 99 4.88 -14.66 -5.44
CA LEU A 99 3.49 -15.08 -5.56
C LEU A 99 3.07 -15.03 -7.03
N HIS A 100 2.97 -16.19 -7.66
CA HIS A 100 2.60 -16.33 -9.07
C HIS A 100 1.15 -16.81 -9.17
N LYS A 101 0.21 -15.87 -9.18
CA LYS A 101 -1.24 -16.13 -9.24
C LYS A 101 -1.83 -16.02 -10.64
N TYR A 102 -1.21 -15.22 -11.50
CA TYR A 102 -1.76 -14.85 -12.80
C TYR A 102 -0.80 -15.25 -13.90
N HIS A 103 -1.34 -15.63 -15.05
CA HIS A 103 -0.55 -16.16 -16.16
C HIS A 103 0.62 -15.26 -16.58
N ASN A 104 0.38 -13.97 -16.82
CA ASN A 104 1.38 -13.08 -17.42
C ASN A 104 2.14 -12.20 -16.41
N ARG A 105 1.89 -12.37 -15.11
CA ARG A 105 2.47 -11.50 -14.07
C ARG A 105 2.54 -12.15 -12.71
N LEU A 106 3.53 -11.77 -11.93
CA LEU A 106 3.72 -12.23 -10.56
C LEU A 106 4.05 -11.10 -9.59
N LEU A 107 3.88 -11.36 -8.30
CA LEU A 107 4.37 -10.49 -7.25
C LEU A 107 5.73 -10.98 -6.78
N PHE A 108 6.69 -10.07 -6.72
CA PHE A 108 8.01 -10.28 -6.15
C PHE A 108 8.13 -9.50 -4.85
N MET A 109 8.17 -10.21 -3.72
CA MET A 109 8.23 -9.66 -2.37
C MET A 109 9.66 -9.26 -2.01
N ILE A 110 10.01 -8.00 -2.22
CA ILE A 110 11.40 -7.54 -2.06
C ILE A 110 11.75 -7.15 -0.62
N LYS A 111 10.74 -6.76 0.17
CA LYS A 111 10.85 -6.40 1.59
C LYS A 111 9.68 -6.94 2.38
N ASN A 112 9.90 -7.15 3.67
CA ASN A 112 8.95 -7.76 4.58
C ASN A 112 8.40 -6.80 5.65
N SER A 113 8.81 -5.53 5.59
CA SER A 113 8.39 -4.49 6.53
C SER A 113 7.61 -3.40 5.84
N CYS A 114 6.72 -2.75 6.58
CA CYS A 114 5.98 -1.56 6.17
C CYS A 114 6.43 -0.35 7.00
N ALA A 115 6.31 0.85 6.44
CA ALA A 115 6.47 2.08 7.23
C ALA A 115 5.23 2.42 8.06
N ILE A 116 4.07 1.87 7.70
CA ILE A 116 2.81 1.98 8.43
C ILE A 116 2.15 0.61 8.50
N ASN A 117 1.57 0.29 9.65
CA ASN A 117 0.76 -0.92 9.82
C ASN A 117 -0.73 -0.56 9.70
N CYS A 118 -1.25 -0.65 8.48
CA CYS A 118 -2.66 -0.37 8.16
C CYS A 118 -3.58 -1.32 8.95
N ARG A 119 -4.54 -0.80 9.72
CA ARG A 119 -5.43 -1.67 10.52
C ARG A 119 -6.34 -2.58 9.70
N TYR A 120 -6.53 -2.21 8.43
CA TYR A 120 -7.27 -2.96 7.44
C TYR A 120 -6.40 -3.86 6.55
N CYS A 121 -5.12 -4.09 6.91
CA CYS A 121 -4.21 -4.88 6.08
C CYS A 121 -4.64 -6.36 6.00
N PHE A 122 -5.01 -6.82 4.79
CA PHE A 122 -5.35 -8.22 4.55
C PHE A 122 -4.14 -9.18 4.73
N ARG A 123 -2.91 -8.65 4.70
CA ARG A 123 -1.66 -9.39 4.98
C ARG A 123 -1.16 -9.24 6.42
N ARG A 124 -1.98 -8.74 7.36
CA ARG A 124 -1.54 -8.54 8.75
C ARG A 124 -1.06 -9.84 9.45
N HIS A 125 -1.51 -11.00 8.97
CA HIS A 125 -1.11 -12.33 9.45
C HIS A 125 -0.15 -13.06 8.51
N PHE A 126 0.39 -12.37 7.50
CA PHE A 126 1.33 -12.96 6.55
C PHE A 126 2.68 -13.27 7.24
N PRO A 127 3.31 -14.44 6.98
CA PRO A 127 4.58 -14.84 7.60
C PRO A 127 5.77 -14.09 7.00
N TYR A 128 5.85 -12.78 7.29
CA TYR A 128 6.85 -11.88 6.75
C TYR A 128 8.30 -12.23 7.18
N ASP A 129 8.47 -12.99 8.25
CA ASP A 129 9.75 -13.54 8.68
C ASP A 129 10.33 -14.57 7.70
N GLU A 130 9.48 -15.21 6.88
CA GLU A 130 9.92 -16.12 5.81
C GLU A 130 10.39 -15.39 4.54
N VAL A 131 10.02 -14.12 4.38
CA VAL A 131 10.46 -13.28 3.24
C VAL A 131 11.89 -12.83 3.47
N LYS A 132 12.84 -13.51 2.83
CA LYS A 132 14.27 -13.27 3.01
C LYS A 132 14.76 -12.16 2.09
N SER A 133 15.53 -11.22 2.64
CA SER A 133 16.23 -10.18 1.86
C SER A 133 17.64 -10.62 1.51
N GLY A 134 18.15 -10.15 0.38
CA GLY A 134 19.54 -10.32 -0.02
C GLY A 134 19.69 -10.77 -1.46
N LYS A 135 20.78 -10.35 -2.10
CA LYS A 135 21.02 -10.59 -3.53
C LYS A 135 20.99 -12.06 -3.93
N ALA A 136 21.46 -12.97 -3.06
CA ALA A 136 21.43 -14.41 -3.31
C ALA A 136 20.00 -14.94 -3.46
N VAL A 137 19.13 -14.65 -2.47
CA VAL A 137 17.73 -15.07 -2.51
C VAL A 137 16.97 -14.40 -3.65
N TRP A 138 17.22 -13.11 -3.89
CA TRP A 138 16.59 -12.42 -5.01
C TRP A 138 17.02 -12.97 -6.36
N GLN A 139 18.26 -13.49 -6.49
CA GLN A 139 18.69 -14.14 -7.71
C GLN A 139 17.87 -15.42 -7.98
N GLU A 140 17.52 -16.21 -6.96
CA GLU A 140 16.63 -17.38 -7.13
C GLU A 140 15.24 -16.96 -7.65
N SER A 141 14.68 -15.86 -7.15
CA SER A 141 13.42 -15.30 -7.65
C SER A 141 13.54 -14.80 -9.10
N LEU A 142 14.68 -14.17 -9.45
CA LEU A 142 14.97 -13.69 -10.80
C LEU A 142 15.18 -14.85 -11.79
N ASP A 143 15.81 -15.94 -11.34
CA ASP A 143 15.99 -17.15 -12.15
C ASP A 143 14.63 -17.79 -12.45
N TYR A 144 13.72 -17.83 -11.46
CA TYR A 144 12.34 -18.23 -11.69
C TYR A 144 11.66 -17.33 -12.75
N ILE A 145 11.75 -16.00 -12.62
CA ILE A 145 11.16 -15.05 -13.59
C ILE A 145 11.74 -15.28 -15.00
N ALA A 146 13.05 -15.51 -15.12
CA ALA A 146 13.72 -15.73 -16.40
C ALA A 146 13.30 -17.04 -17.07
N GLN A 147 12.94 -18.07 -16.30
CA GLN A 147 12.48 -19.37 -16.83
C GLN A 147 11.03 -19.38 -17.29
N HIS A 148 10.21 -18.43 -16.84
CA HIS A 148 8.77 -18.34 -17.14
C HIS A 148 8.53 -17.26 -18.20
N THR A 149 8.61 -17.65 -19.47
CA THR A 149 8.60 -16.74 -20.62
C THR A 149 7.22 -16.17 -20.96
N GLU A 150 6.15 -16.70 -20.35
CA GLU A 150 4.81 -16.13 -20.39
C GLU A 150 4.66 -14.84 -19.58
N LEU A 151 5.62 -14.55 -18.69
CA LEU A 151 5.62 -13.34 -17.89
C LEU A 151 5.93 -12.13 -18.76
N GLU A 152 5.14 -11.09 -18.62
CA GLU A 152 5.39 -9.78 -19.27
C GLU A 152 5.57 -8.68 -18.22
N GLU A 153 5.16 -8.95 -16.99
CA GLU A 153 5.14 -7.99 -15.90
C GLU A 153 5.58 -8.59 -14.57
N VAL A 154 6.42 -7.85 -13.85
CA VAL A 154 6.81 -8.16 -12.48
C VAL A 154 6.27 -7.07 -11.56
N ILE A 155 5.65 -7.46 -10.45
CA ILE A 155 5.08 -6.54 -9.46
C ILE A 155 5.95 -6.56 -8.19
N PHE A 156 6.70 -5.50 -7.92
CA PHE A 156 7.34 -5.34 -6.62
C PHE A 156 6.27 -5.13 -5.53
N SER A 157 6.32 -6.00 -4.53
CA SER A 157 5.37 -6.07 -3.42
C SER A 157 6.10 -6.53 -2.13
N GLY A 158 5.36 -7.13 -1.20
CA GLY A 158 5.84 -7.59 0.10
C GLY A 158 5.10 -6.88 1.24
N GLY A 159 5.85 -6.37 2.22
CA GLY A 159 5.35 -5.36 3.15
C GLY A 159 5.17 -4.05 2.38
N ASP A 160 6.27 -3.33 2.16
CA ASP A 160 6.33 -2.25 1.18
C ASP A 160 7.64 -2.30 0.39
N PRO A 161 7.60 -2.40 -0.95
CA PRO A 161 8.79 -2.54 -1.78
C PRO A 161 9.71 -1.32 -1.70
N LEU A 162 9.17 -0.11 -1.54
CA LEU A 162 10.00 1.09 -1.45
C LEU A 162 10.71 1.23 -0.11
N MET A 163 10.52 0.31 0.84
CA MET A 163 11.42 0.18 1.99
C MET A 163 12.84 -0.25 1.59
N ALA A 164 13.00 -0.81 0.38
CA ALA A 164 14.30 -1.08 -0.19
C ALA A 164 15.08 0.21 -0.46
N LYS A 165 16.39 0.17 -0.18
CA LYS A 165 17.31 1.27 -0.48
C LYS A 165 17.48 1.43 -1.98
N ASP A 166 17.87 2.62 -2.44
CA ASP A 166 18.01 2.91 -3.87
C ASP A 166 18.99 1.96 -4.58
N GLN A 167 20.07 1.55 -3.91
CA GLN A 167 21.02 0.56 -4.45
C GLN A 167 20.41 -0.84 -4.62
N GLU A 168 19.47 -1.22 -3.74
CA GLU A 168 18.77 -2.51 -3.84
C GLU A 168 17.75 -2.47 -4.99
N LEU A 169 16.98 -1.38 -5.10
CA LEU A 169 16.05 -1.17 -6.19
C LEU A 169 16.75 -1.10 -7.54
N SER A 170 17.85 -0.35 -7.64
CA SER A 170 18.66 -0.25 -8.86
C SER A 170 19.18 -1.61 -9.29
N TRP A 171 19.75 -2.39 -8.36
CA TRP A 171 20.24 -3.73 -8.67
C TRP A 171 19.13 -4.69 -9.16
N LEU A 172 17.96 -4.65 -8.52
CA LEU A 172 16.82 -5.48 -8.96
C LEU A 172 16.32 -5.05 -10.34
N LEU A 173 16.27 -3.75 -10.60
CA LEU A 173 15.86 -3.19 -11.88
C LEU A 173 16.84 -3.56 -13.00
N ASP A 174 18.15 -3.42 -12.76
CA ASP A 174 19.22 -3.84 -13.70
C ASP A 174 19.07 -5.32 -14.09
N LYS A 175 18.66 -6.16 -13.13
CA LYS A 175 18.45 -7.60 -13.37
C LYS A 175 17.19 -7.89 -14.15
N LEU A 176 16.08 -7.21 -13.84
CA LEU A 176 14.83 -7.36 -14.59
C LEU A 176 14.96 -6.88 -16.04
N GLU A 177 15.69 -5.78 -16.24
CA GLU A 177 16.00 -5.20 -17.56
C GLU A 177 16.79 -6.18 -18.47
N GLN A 178 17.46 -7.18 -17.89
CA GLN A 178 18.17 -8.21 -18.67
C GLN A 178 17.24 -9.35 -19.14
N ILE A 179 16.00 -9.41 -18.66
CA ILE A 179 15.05 -10.49 -18.97
C ILE A 179 14.19 -10.07 -20.18
N PRO A 180 14.40 -10.62 -21.39
CA PRO A 180 13.85 -10.03 -22.61
C PRO A 180 12.32 -10.02 -22.72
N HIS A 181 11.63 -10.97 -22.09
CA HIS A 181 10.16 -11.06 -22.10
C HIS A 181 9.49 -10.08 -21.12
N ILE A 182 10.21 -9.57 -20.11
CA ILE A 182 9.66 -8.59 -19.17
C ILE A 182 9.59 -7.21 -19.84
N LYS A 183 8.41 -6.60 -19.80
CA LYS A 183 8.11 -5.29 -20.40
C LYS A 183 7.69 -4.24 -19.39
N THR A 184 7.15 -4.68 -18.25
CA THR A 184 6.57 -3.79 -17.24
C THR A 184 7.09 -4.13 -15.87
N LEU A 185 7.53 -3.11 -15.14
CA LEU A 185 7.70 -3.19 -13.69
C LEU A 185 6.59 -2.38 -13.04
N ARG A 186 5.79 -3.04 -12.22
CA ARG A 186 4.80 -2.39 -11.36
C ARG A 186 5.27 -2.38 -9.92
N ILE A 187 5.10 -1.26 -9.23
CA ILE A 187 5.51 -1.09 -7.83
C ILE A 187 4.25 -0.80 -7.01
N HIS A 188 3.90 -1.68 -6.08
CA HIS A 188 2.78 -1.46 -5.15
C HIS A 188 3.32 -0.92 -3.85
N SER A 189 3.13 0.37 -3.57
CA SER A 189 3.72 1.00 -2.37
C SER A 189 2.77 2.00 -1.72
N ARG A 190 2.68 1.92 -0.40
CA ARG A 190 2.02 2.93 0.44
C ARG A 190 3.04 3.91 1.03
N LEU A 191 4.34 3.59 0.95
CA LEU A 191 5.41 4.39 1.53
C LEU A 191 5.39 5.87 1.09
N PRO A 192 5.19 6.23 -0.18
CA PRO A 192 5.11 7.64 -0.58
C PRO A 192 3.93 8.37 0.07
N VAL A 193 2.84 7.68 0.40
CA VAL A 193 1.67 8.31 1.05
C VAL A 193 1.99 8.71 2.49
N VAL A 194 2.72 7.84 3.21
CA VAL A 194 3.02 8.01 4.64
C VAL A 194 4.37 8.66 4.92
N ILE A 195 5.31 8.58 3.99
CA ILE A 195 6.62 9.24 3.99
C ILE A 195 6.92 9.69 2.55
N PRO A 196 6.36 10.83 2.09
CA PRO A 196 6.55 11.34 0.74
C PRO A 196 8.02 11.47 0.31
N ASN A 197 8.89 11.87 1.23
CA ASN A 197 10.33 12.07 0.95
C ASN A 197 11.08 10.78 0.58
N ARG A 198 10.44 9.61 0.61
CA ARG A 198 11.00 8.40 0.00
C ARG A 198 11.23 8.60 -1.50
N ILE A 199 10.41 9.40 -2.15
CA ILE A 199 10.61 9.77 -3.55
C ILE A 199 11.71 10.84 -3.60
N THR A 200 12.91 10.39 -3.92
CA THR A 200 14.11 11.22 -4.06
C THR A 200 14.38 11.53 -5.53
N PHE A 201 15.28 12.48 -5.78
CA PHE A 201 15.73 12.76 -7.14
C PHE A 201 16.44 11.55 -7.75
N GLU A 202 17.30 10.89 -6.97
CA GLU A 202 18.07 9.72 -7.37
C GLU A 202 17.17 8.53 -7.73
N LEU A 203 16.08 8.32 -6.97
CA LEU A 203 15.09 7.30 -7.33
C LEU A 203 14.40 7.65 -8.65
N CYS A 204 13.98 8.90 -8.84
CA CYS A 204 13.31 9.34 -10.05
C CYS A 204 14.22 9.21 -11.28
N GLU A 205 15.49 9.61 -11.15
CA GLU A 205 16.51 9.47 -12.20
C GLU A 205 16.67 8.01 -12.60
N ARG A 206 16.89 7.10 -11.62
CA ARG A 206 17.03 5.67 -11.93
C ARG A 206 15.81 5.07 -12.61
N LEU A 207 14.60 5.46 -12.21
CA LEU A 207 13.37 4.99 -12.86
C LEU A 207 13.23 5.53 -14.29
N SER A 208 13.67 6.76 -14.55
CA SER A 208 13.61 7.39 -15.88
C SER A 208 14.58 6.80 -16.91
N GLU A 209 15.66 6.17 -16.44
CA GLU A 209 16.64 5.49 -17.28
C GLU A 209 16.20 4.07 -17.71
N SER A 210 15.15 3.55 -17.09
CA SER A 210 14.67 2.20 -17.39
C SER A 210 14.00 2.12 -18.74
N HIS A 211 14.26 1.04 -19.48
CA HIS A 211 13.51 0.72 -20.69
C HIS A 211 12.19 -0.03 -20.43
N LEU A 212 11.95 -0.45 -19.17
CA LEU A 212 10.69 -1.05 -18.77
C LEU A 212 9.61 0.03 -18.62
N ASN A 213 8.36 -0.34 -18.89
CA ASN A 213 7.24 0.51 -18.50
C ASN A 213 7.12 0.51 -16.98
N ILE A 214 7.37 1.65 -16.34
CA ILE A 214 7.29 1.77 -14.88
C ILE A 214 5.91 2.25 -14.47
N VAL A 215 5.22 1.45 -13.67
CA VAL A 215 3.92 1.77 -13.07
C VAL A 215 4.06 1.79 -11.55
N LEU A 216 3.63 2.86 -10.88
CA LEU A 216 3.54 2.90 -9.43
C LEU A 216 2.08 2.97 -9.00
N VAL A 217 1.65 1.98 -8.22
CA VAL A 217 0.32 1.91 -7.61
C VAL A 217 0.42 2.34 -6.16
N THR A 218 -0.10 3.54 -5.87
CA THR A 218 -0.26 4.04 -4.51
C THR A 218 -1.45 3.38 -3.81
N HIS A 219 -1.47 3.44 -2.47
CA HIS A 219 -2.60 2.97 -1.67
C HIS A 219 -3.15 4.09 -0.80
N ILE A 220 -4.22 4.73 -1.28
CA ILE A 220 -4.81 5.95 -0.69
C ILE A 220 -6.31 5.70 -0.58
N ASN A 221 -6.89 5.94 0.58
CA ASN A 221 -8.29 5.74 0.90
C ASN A 221 -9.05 7.02 1.19
N HIS A 222 -8.35 8.11 1.51
CA HIS A 222 -9.00 9.37 1.85
C HIS A 222 -8.21 10.58 1.34
N THR A 223 -8.90 11.66 0.98
CA THR A 223 -8.28 12.90 0.47
C THR A 223 -7.27 13.50 1.43
N ASN A 224 -7.52 13.37 2.73
CA ASN A 224 -6.64 13.92 3.79
C ASN A 224 -5.24 13.27 3.79
N GLU A 225 -5.05 12.13 3.12
CA GLU A 225 -3.72 11.53 2.96
C GLU A 225 -2.85 12.26 1.92
N ILE A 226 -3.47 13.11 1.08
CA ILE A 226 -2.82 13.83 -0.01
C ILE A 226 -2.52 15.26 0.42
N ASP A 227 -1.27 15.49 0.84
CA ASP A 227 -0.73 16.81 1.14
C ASP A 227 0.10 17.38 -0.03
N GLU A 228 0.56 18.62 0.11
CA GLU A 228 1.35 19.30 -0.92
C GLU A 228 2.70 18.62 -1.18
N ILE A 229 3.33 18.08 -0.13
CA ILE A 229 4.61 17.37 -0.24
C ILE A 229 4.39 16.09 -1.07
N PHE A 230 3.36 15.30 -0.77
CA PHE A 230 2.99 14.15 -1.58
C PHE A 230 2.75 14.55 -3.03
N ALA A 231 1.94 15.59 -3.29
CA ALA A 231 1.65 16.05 -4.64
C ALA A 231 2.92 16.47 -5.41
N GLU A 232 3.88 17.12 -4.75
CA GLU A 232 5.19 17.44 -5.33
C GLU A 232 5.95 16.18 -5.74
N LYS A 233 6.02 15.19 -4.86
CA LYS A 233 6.72 13.93 -5.10
C LYS A 233 6.09 13.10 -6.21
N MET A 234 4.77 13.10 -6.32
CA MET A 234 4.08 12.45 -7.44
C MET A 234 4.40 13.14 -8.77
N ARG A 235 4.47 14.48 -8.80
CA ARG A 235 4.90 15.21 -10.01
C ARG A 235 6.34 14.86 -10.42
N MET A 236 7.24 14.60 -9.47
CA MET A 236 8.60 14.13 -9.79
C MET A 236 8.56 12.77 -10.50
N LEU A 237 7.77 11.81 -10.00
CA LEU A 237 7.61 10.51 -10.63
C LEU A 237 6.98 10.60 -12.03
N THR A 238 5.94 11.42 -12.20
CA THR A 238 5.34 11.63 -13.53
C THR A 238 6.35 12.22 -14.52
N ARG A 239 7.21 13.15 -14.09
CA ARG A 239 8.28 13.71 -14.94
C ARG A 239 9.36 12.69 -15.30
N ALA A 240 9.59 11.71 -14.42
CA ALA A 240 10.45 10.56 -14.69
C ALA A 240 9.80 9.49 -15.58
N GLY A 241 8.61 9.75 -16.13
CA GLY A 241 7.91 8.81 -17.03
C GLY A 241 7.12 7.71 -16.32
N VAL A 242 7.00 7.76 -14.99
CA VAL A 242 6.25 6.76 -14.22
C VAL A 242 4.75 6.98 -14.36
N VAL A 243 4.02 5.92 -14.74
CA VAL A 243 2.55 5.91 -14.72
C VAL A 243 2.07 5.74 -13.29
N LEU A 244 1.25 6.67 -12.81
CA LEU A 244 0.74 6.66 -11.44
C LEU A 244 -0.71 6.19 -11.39
N LEU A 245 -0.94 5.15 -10.59
CA LEU A 245 -2.24 4.58 -10.30
C LEU A 245 -2.52 4.61 -8.80
N ASN A 246 -3.78 4.49 -8.43
CA ASN A 246 -4.20 4.34 -7.04
C ASN A 246 -5.15 3.15 -6.87
N GLN A 247 -4.83 2.30 -5.89
CA GLN A 247 -5.80 1.34 -5.36
C GLN A 247 -6.28 1.82 -3.99
N SER A 248 -7.59 1.80 -3.80
CA SER A 248 -8.24 2.07 -2.52
C SER A 248 -8.99 0.82 -2.08
N VAL A 249 -9.30 0.72 -0.78
CA VAL A 249 -10.24 -0.25 -0.23
C VAL A 249 -11.45 0.54 0.27
N MET A 250 -12.66 0.03 0.03
CA MET A 250 -13.86 0.60 0.64
C MET A 250 -13.91 0.18 2.11
N LEU A 251 -13.83 1.16 3.00
CA LEU A 251 -13.65 1.00 4.43
C LEU A 251 -14.75 1.77 5.16
N LYS A 252 -15.49 1.05 6.01
CA LYS A 252 -16.53 1.62 6.86
C LYS A 252 -15.96 2.79 7.68
N GLU A 253 -16.72 3.89 7.77
CA GLU A 253 -16.37 5.12 8.50
C GLU A 253 -15.13 5.87 7.98
N VAL A 254 -14.49 5.40 6.91
CA VAL A 254 -13.33 6.08 6.29
C VAL A 254 -13.72 6.67 4.95
N ASN A 255 -14.27 5.85 4.04
CA ASN A 255 -14.59 6.26 2.67
C ASN A 255 -15.81 5.55 2.09
N ASP A 256 -16.68 5.01 2.95
CA ASP A 256 -17.95 4.36 2.61
C ASP A 256 -19.05 5.34 2.19
N ASN A 257 -18.67 6.35 1.41
CA ASN A 257 -19.54 7.42 0.96
C ASN A 257 -19.18 7.85 -0.49
N PRO A 258 -20.16 7.97 -1.40
CA PRO A 258 -19.89 8.33 -2.80
C PRO A 258 -19.20 9.68 -2.97
N GLN A 259 -19.56 10.68 -2.18
CA GLN A 259 -18.98 12.02 -2.24
C GLN A 259 -17.53 12.01 -1.75
N THR A 260 -17.21 11.26 -0.69
CA THR A 260 -15.84 11.05 -0.22
C THR A 260 -14.98 10.37 -1.29
N LEU A 261 -15.50 9.32 -1.93
CA LEU A 261 -14.79 8.61 -3.01
C LEU A 261 -14.62 9.47 -4.27
N LYS A 262 -15.61 10.31 -4.61
CA LYS A 262 -15.49 11.29 -5.69
C LYS A 262 -14.40 12.31 -5.36
N ALA A 263 -14.41 12.88 -4.17
CA ALA A 263 -13.40 13.84 -3.73
C ALA A 263 -12.00 13.24 -3.79
N LEU A 264 -11.84 11.97 -3.38
CA LEU A 264 -10.60 11.23 -3.54
C LEU A 264 -10.20 11.11 -5.01
N SER A 265 -11.11 10.71 -5.88
CA SER A 265 -10.85 10.53 -7.32
C SER A 265 -10.40 11.84 -7.99
N ASP A 266 -11.07 12.95 -7.67
CA ASP A 266 -10.68 14.28 -8.16
C ASP A 266 -9.28 14.67 -7.62
N LYS A 267 -9.03 14.46 -6.33
CA LYS A 267 -7.77 14.84 -5.68
C LYS A 267 -6.57 14.04 -6.18
N LEU A 268 -6.78 12.75 -6.47
CA LEU A 268 -5.79 11.89 -7.14
C LEU A 268 -5.44 12.45 -8.53
N PHE A 269 -6.45 12.86 -9.29
CA PHE A 269 -6.25 13.38 -10.64
C PHE A 269 -5.48 14.70 -10.65
N GLU A 270 -5.71 15.59 -9.67
CA GLU A 270 -4.90 16.80 -9.46
C GLU A 270 -3.40 16.46 -9.30
N CYS A 271 -3.09 15.29 -8.72
CA CYS A 271 -1.74 14.78 -8.52
C CYS A 271 -1.21 13.93 -9.69
N ARG A 272 -1.93 13.89 -10.83
CA ARG A 272 -1.62 13.03 -12.00
C ARG A 272 -1.70 11.53 -11.71
N ILE A 273 -2.49 11.13 -10.73
CA ILE A 273 -2.75 9.73 -10.38
C ILE A 273 -4.13 9.33 -10.91
N LEU A 274 -4.20 8.20 -11.61
CA LEU A 274 -5.49 7.65 -12.03
C LEU A 274 -6.07 6.71 -10.96
N PRO A 275 -7.35 6.86 -10.57
CA PRO A 275 -8.06 5.87 -9.78
C PRO A 275 -8.10 4.54 -10.54
N TYR A 276 -7.57 3.47 -9.95
CA TYR A 276 -7.42 2.17 -10.61
C TYR A 276 -8.39 1.12 -10.06
N TYR A 277 -8.24 0.75 -8.80
CA TYR A 277 -9.14 -0.18 -8.13
C TYR A 277 -9.75 0.44 -6.88
N LEU A 278 -11.03 0.13 -6.67
CA LEU A 278 -11.70 0.24 -5.38
C LEU A 278 -11.98 -1.19 -4.94
N HIS A 279 -11.21 -1.70 -4.00
CA HIS A 279 -11.35 -3.04 -3.49
C HIS A 279 -12.51 -3.13 -2.52
N LEU A 280 -13.35 -4.14 -2.70
CA LEU A 280 -14.18 -4.64 -1.61
C LEU A 280 -13.28 -5.22 -0.53
N PHE A 281 -13.72 -5.10 0.72
CA PHE A 281 -12.92 -5.50 1.87
C PHE A 281 -12.67 -7.01 1.90
N ASP A 282 -11.39 -7.40 2.00
CA ASP A 282 -11.01 -8.79 2.23
C ASP A 282 -11.25 -9.14 3.70
N LYS A 283 -12.03 -10.20 3.96
CA LYS A 283 -12.47 -10.58 5.31
C LYS A 283 -11.32 -11.17 6.14
N VAL A 284 -10.40 -10.30 6.58
CA VAL A 284 -9.24 -10.67 7.40
C VAL A 284 -9.56 -10.60 8.90
N ALA A 285 -9.16 -11.62 9.66
CA ALA A 285 -9.37 -11.67 11.10
C ALA A 285 -8.77 -10.45 11.82
N GLY A 286 -9.54 -9.86 12.75
CA GLY A 286 -9.16 -8.68 13.51
C GLY A 286 -9.38 -7.34 12.81
N ALA A 287 -10.08 -7.31 11.67
CA ALA A 287 -10.40 -6.06 10.96
C ALA A 287 -11.87 -5.97 10.50
N SER A 288 -12.77 -6.72 11.12
CA SER A 288 -14.19 -6.80 10.74
C SER A 288 -14.95 -5.47 10.87
N HIS A 289 -14.51 -4.56 11.73
CA HIS A 289 -15.12 -3.24 11.91
C HIS A 289 -15.02 -2.33 10.69
N PHE A 290 -14.11 -2.61 9.74
CA PHE A 290 -14.05 -1.90 8.46
C PHE A 290 -15.00 -2.45 7.39
N TYR A 291 -15.62 -3.61 7.64
CA TYR A 291 -16.43 -4.29 6.65
C TYR A 291 -17.75 -3.56 6.38
N ILE A 292 -18.17 -3.59 5.12
CA ILE A 292 -19.44 -3.11 4.62
C ILE A 292 -20.04 -4.26 3.80
N GLU A 293 -21.34 -4.52 3.97
CA GLU A 293 -22.04 -5.53 3.17
C GLU A 293 -21.93 -5.21 1.67
N ASP A 294 -21.83 -6.26 0.85
CA ASP A 294 -21.56 -6.14 -0.58
C ASP A 294 -22.64 -5.33 -1.30
N GLU A 295 -23.90 -5.55 -0.95
CA GLU A 295 -25.05 -4.83 -1.50
C GLU A 295 -24.89 -3.33 -1.25
N LYS A 296 -24.47 -2.96 -0.03
CA LYS A 296 -24.28 -1.56 0.34
C LYS A 296 -23.09 -0.95 -0.39
N ALA A 297 -22.00 -1.69 -0.54
CA ALA A 297 -20.84 -1.25 -1.30
C ALA A 297 -21.18 -1.01 -2.78
N ILE A 298 -22.02 -1.87 -3.37
CA ILE A 298 -22.50 -1.73 -4.75
C ILE A 298 -23.41 -0.50 -4.89
N GLU A 299 -24.29 -0.22 -3.93
CA GLU A 299 -25.09 1.03 -3.92
C GLU A 299 -24.18 2.27 -3.92
N ILE A 300 -23.18 2.31 -3.03
CA ILE A 300 -22.21 3.42 -2.96
C ILE A 300 -21.49 3.59 -4.31
N TYR A 301 -21.05 2.48 -4.92
CA TYR A 301 -20.36 2.51 -6.19
C TYR A 301 -21.22 3.01 -7.36
N ARG A 302 -22.50 2.61 -7.41
CA ARG A 302 -23.44 3.09 -8.44
C ARG A 302 -23.69 4.58 -8.32
N GLU A 303 -23.79 5.12 -7.11
CA GLU A 303 -23.88 6.57 -6.91
C GLU A 303 -22.58 7.27 -7.30
N LEU A 304 -21.41 6.71 -6.97
CA LEU A 304 -20.11 7.24 -7.39
C LEU A 304 -20.02 7.37 -8.92
N GLN A 305 -20.46 6.35 -9.66
CA GLN A 305 -20.48 6.34 -11.12
C GLN A 305 -21.33 7.47 -11.72
N LYS A 306 -22.43 7.84 -11.07
CA LYS A 306 -23.32 8.92 -11.56
C LYS A 306 -22.68 10.30 -11.41
N ILE A 307 -21.89 10.50 -10.36
CA ILE A 307 -21.37 11.83 -9.98
C ILE A 307 -19.92 12.07 -10.44
N THR A 308 -19.24 11.07 -10.96
CA THR A 308 -17.80 11.12 -11.29
C THR A 308 -17.56 10.98 -12.78
N SER A 309 -16.57 11.70 -13.32
CA SER A 309 -16.13 11.50 -14.70
C SER A 309 -15.70 10.06 -14.93
N GLY A 310 -16.12 9.44 -16.03
CA GLY A 310 -15.96 7.99 -16.25
C GLY A 310 -14.51 7.48 -16.13
N TYR A 311 -13.53 8.24 -16.59
CA TYR A 311 -12.10 7.88 -16.47
C TYR A 311 -11.50 8.05 -15.07
N LEU A 312 -12.26 8.65 -14.15
CA LEU A 312 -11.93 8.79 -12.72
C LEU A 312 -12.74 7.83 -11.84
N VAL A 313 -13.64 7.03 -12.42
CA VAL A 313 -14.32 5.96 -11.67
C VAL A 313 -13.35 4.78 -11.56
N PRO A 314 -12.89 4.40 -10.35
CA PRO A 314 -12.07 3.20 -10.20
C PRO A 314 -12.89 1.94 -10.50
N LYS A 315 -12.22 0.85 -10.83
CA LYS A 315 -12.88 -0.45 -11.01
C LYS A 315 -13.23 -1.03 -9.64
N LEU A 316 -14.50 -1.29 -9.36
CA LEU A 316 -14.90 -2.01 -8.14
C LEU A 316 -14.47 -3.48 -8.28
N ALA A 317 -13.59 -3.94 -7.39
CA ALA A 317 -12.94 -5.24 -7.53
C ALA A 317 -13.00 -6.07 -6.24
N ARG A 318 -13.13 -7.38 -6.42
CA ARG A 318 -12.93 -8.38 -5.37
C ARG A 318 -11.81 -9.32 -5.79
N GLU A 319 -10.88 -9.58 -4.89
CA GLU A 319 -9.96 -10.70 -5.05
C GLU A 319 -10.63 -11.96 -4.50
N ILE A 320 -10.53 -13.06 -5.24
CA ILE A 320 -10.95 -14.39 -4.77
C ILE A 320 -9.76 -15.31 -4.97
N ALA A 321 -9.42 -16.06 -3.93
CA ALA A 321 -8.32 -17.01 -3.98
C ALA A 321 -8.48 -17.96 -5.19
N LYS A 322 -7.37 -18.19 -5.90
CA LYS A 322 -7.25 -19.10 -7.07
C LYS A 322 -7.98 -18.67 -8.34
N GLU A 323 -8.72 -17.55 -8.35
CA GLU A 323 -9.28 -17.01 -9.58
C GLU A 323 -8.18 -16.41 -10.48
N PRO A 324 -8.28 -16.57 -11.82
CA PRO A 324 -7.24 -16.13 -12.76
C PRO A 324 -7.21 -14.61 -12.94
N ASN A 325 -8.17 -13.89 -12.38
CA ASN A 325 -8.23 -12.43 -12.37
C ASN A 325 -9.10 -11.92 -11.21
N LYS A 326 -8.91 -10.65 -10.87
CA LYS A 326 -9.84 -9.94 -9.97
C LYS A 326 -11.23 -9.91 -10.58
N ILE A 327 -12.25 -10.16 -9.77
CA ILE A 327 -13.64 -10.09 -10.20
C ILE A 327 -14.09 -8.62 -10.14
N LEU A 328 -14.52 -8.09 -11.28
CA LEU A 328 -15.12 -6.76 -11.33
C LEU A 328 -16.60 -6.85 -10.95
N LYS A 329 -17.05 -5.94 -10.08
CA LYS A 329 -18.44 -5.83 -9.62
C LYS A 329 -19.04 -4.54 -10.22
N GLY A 330 -20.27 -4.60 -10.72
CA GLY A 330 -20.97 -3.47 -11.36
C GLY A 330 -22.46 -3.49 -11.09
#